data_AF-A0A8T3WG11-F1
#
_entry.id   AF-A0A8T3WG11-F1
#
_cell.length_a   1.000
_cell.length_b   1.000
_cell.length_c   1.000
_cell.angle_alpha   90.00
_cell.angle_beta   90.00
_cell.angle_gamma   90.00
#
_symmetry.space_group_name_H-M   'P 1'
#
loop_
_entity.id
_entity.type
_entity.pdbx_description
1 polymer ?
#
loop_
_entity_poly.entity_id
_entity_poly.type
_entity_poly.pdbx_seq_one_letter_code
_entity_poly.pdbx_strand_id
1 'polypeptide(L)' 'MVKEINKHGDKYFQCESCSFFYKTKELAKRCEEWCTKHHSCNIEITKHAVEI' A
#
# COMPACT_ATOMS: atom_id res chain seq x y z
N MET A 1 0.57 -1.35 -9.72
CA MET A 1 1.99 -1.58 -9.35
C MET A 1 2.22 -0.87 -8.02
N VAL A 2 3.36 -1.03 -7.35
CA VAL A 2 3.64 -0.29 -6.10
C VAL A 2 4.42 0.97 -6.42
N LYS A 3 3.94 2.13 -5.93
CA LYS A 3 4.63 3.42 -6.09
C LYS A 3 5.42 3.77 -4.82
N GLU A 4 6.69 4.16 -4.96
CA GLU A 4 7.52 4.63 -3.85
C GLU A 4 7.35 6.14 -3.67
N ILE A 5 7.20 6.59 -2.42
CA ILE A 5 7.05 8.00 -2.05
C ILE A 5 7.99 8.30 -0.90
N ASN A 6 8.67 9.44 -0.95
CA ASN A 6 9.41 9.96 0.19
C ASN A 6 8.66 11.16 0.76
N LYS A 7 8.32 11.10 2.05
CA LYS A 7 7.65 12.19 2.76
C LYS A 7 8.38 12.47 4.07
N HIS A 8 8.76 13.74 4.30
CA HIS A 8 9.52 14.17 5.48
C HIS A 8 10.83 13.39 5.74
N GLY A 9 11.44 12.82 4.70
CA GLY A 9 12.65 12.00 4.81
C GLY A 9 12.39 10.50 5.01
N ASP A 10 11.15 10.11 5.27
CA ASP A 10 10.73 8.72 5.39
C ASP A 10 10.24 8.17 4.04
N LYS A 11 10.53 6.90 3.78
CA LYS A 11 10.08 6.18 2.59
C LYS A 11 8.78 5.42 2.87
N TYR A 12 7.82 5.58 1.98
CA TYR A 12 6.53 4.90 1.98
C TYR A 12 6.24 4.28 0.62
N PHE A 13 5.31 3.33 0.62
CA PHE A 13 4.96 2.55 -0.54
C PHE A 13 3.44 2.58 -0.69
N GLN A 14 2.97 3.08 -1.83
CA GLN A 14 1.57 3.23 -2.15
C GLN A 14 1.08 2.04 -2.99
N CYS A 15 -0.09 1.52 -2.63
CA CYS A 15 -0.92 0.73 -3.51
C CYS A 15 -1.60 1.69 -4.50
N GLU A 16 -1.25 1.65 -5.78
CA GLU A 16 -1.88 2.44 -6.85
C GLU A 16 -3.36 2.08 -7.05
N SER A 17 -3.80 0.86 -6.72
CA SER A 17 -5.19 0.44 -6.89
C SER A 17 -6.14 1.04 -5.86
N CYS A 18 -5.71 1.19 -4.60
CA CYS A 18 -6.57 1.72 -3.52
C CYS A 18 -6.04 3.00 -2.87
N SER A 19 -4.90 3.49 -3.33
CA SER A 19 -4.21 4.71 -2.85
C SER A 19 -3.69 4.68 -1.41
N PHE A 20 -3.79 3.58 -0.68
CA PHE A 20 -3.22 3.46 0.66
C PHE A 20 -1.69 3.36 0.68
N PHE A 21 -1.10 3.93 1.73
CA PHE A 21 0.34 3.96 1.97
C PHE A 21 0.74 2.97 3.05
N TYR A 22 1.93 2.40 2.89
CA TYR A 22 2.52 1.42 3.80
C TYR A 22 3.99 1.75 4.06
N LYS A 23 4.51 1.39 5.23
CA LYS A 23 5.93 1.57 5.58
C LYS A 23 6.88 0.64 4.82
N THR A 24 6.37 -0.47 4.28
CA THR A 24 7.18 -1.46 3.59
C THR A 24 6.63 -1.77 2.21
N LYS A 25 7.54 -2.04 1.26
CA LYS A 25 7.21 -2.43 -0.11
C LYS A 25 6.39 -3.72 -0.15
N GLU A 26 6.67 -4.63 0.76
CA GLU A 26 5.97 -5.92 0.85
C GLU A 26 4.50 -5.74 1.17
N LEU A 27 4.14 -4.90 2.16
CA LEU A 27 2.75 -4.63 2.49
C LEU A 27 2.00 -4.00 1.32
N ALA A 28 2.60 -2.99 0.68
CA ALA A 28 2.03 -2.36 -0.51
C ALA A 28 1.87 -3.35 -1.67
N LYS A 29 2.84 -4.25 -1.88
CA LYS A 29 2.78 -5.28 -2.93
C LYS A 29 1.68 -6.30 -2.66
N ARG A 30 1.55 -6.78 -1.42
CA ARG A 30 0.45 -7.69 -1.03
C ARG A 30 -0.90 -7.00 -1.17
N CYS A 31 -1.00 -5.71 -0.83
CA CYS A 31 -2.21 -4.92 -1.05
C CYS A 31 -2.54 -4.83 -2.55
N GLU A 32 -1.56 -4.49 -3.38
CA GLU A 32 -1.71 -4.41 -4.84
C GLU A 32 -2.18 -5.73 -5.45
N GLU A 33 -1.53 -6.84 -5.12
CA GLU A 33 -1.88 -8.18 -5.60
C GLU A 33 -3.31 -8.54 -5.20
N TRP A 34 -3.72 -8.21 -3.98
CA TRP A 34 -5.09 -8.44 -3.55
C TRP A 34 -6.08 -7.54 -4.29
N CYS A 35 -5.85 -6.23 -4.32
CA CYS A 35 -6.75 -5.26 -4.94
C CYS A 35 -6.94 -5.54 -6.44
N THR A 36 -5.86 -5.90 -7.14
CA THR A 36 -5.93 -6.25 -8.57
C THR A 36 -6.65 -7.57 -8.84
N LYS A 37 -6.50 -8.56 -7.95
CA LYS A 37 -7.14 -9.88 -8.09
C LYS A 37 -8.61 -9.89 -7.67
N HIS A 38 -8.95 -9.17 -6.61
CA HIS A 38 -10.26 -9.24 -5.96
C HIS A 38 -11.10 -7.97 -6.14
N HIS A 39 -10.58 -6.92 -6.80
CA HIS A 39 -11.24 -5.62 -6.98
C HIS A 39 -11.79 -5.03 -5.68
N SER A 40 -11.14 -5.33 -4.56
CA SER A 40 -11.54 -4.94 -3.20
C SER A 40 -10.31 -4.84 -2.30
N CYS A 41 -10.41 -4.13 -1.18
CA CYS A 41 -9.33 -4.06 -0.20
C CYS A 41 -9.38 -5.23 0.79
N ASN A 42 -8.22 -5.78 1.15
CA ASN A 42 -8.11 -6.78 2.22
C ASN A 42 -7.95 -6.09 3.58
N ILE A 43 -8.91 -6.30 4.49
CA ILE A 43 -8.94 -5.71 5.84
C ILE A 43 -7.65 -6.01 6.62
N GLU A 44 -7.12 -7.24 6.51
CA GLU A 44 -5.90 -7.66 7.20
C GLU A 44 -4.65 -6.95 6.70
N ILE A 45 -4.65 -6.46 5.46
CA ILE A 45 -3.53 -5.68 4.91
C ILE A 45 -3.75 -4.21 5.25
N THR A 46 -4.97 -3.69 5.06
CA THR A 46 -5.29 -2.28 5.28
C THR A 46 -5.15 -1.82 6.73
N LYS A 47 -5.22 -2.73 7.71
CA LYS A 47 -4.93 -2.39 9.11
C LYS A 47 -3.49 -1.87 9.33
N HIS A 48 -2.59 -2.14 8.39
CA HIS A 48 -1.21 -1.66 8.40
C HIS A 48 -1.01 -0.37 7.57
N ALA A 49 -2.08 0.18 6.99
CA ALA A 49 -2.01 1.43 6.26
C ALA A 49 -1.62 2.58 7.21
N VAL A 50 -0.84 3.53 6.68
CA VAL A 50 -0.38 4.71 7.43
C VAL A 50 -0.85 5.98 6.74
N GLU A 51 -1.18 6.98 7.54
CA GLU A 51 -1.35 8.34 7.07
C GLU A 51 0.05 8.96 6.93
N ILE A 52 0.34 9.49 5.74
CA ILE A 52 1.63 10.14 5.45
C ILE A 52 1.39 11.60 5.23
#